data_AF-A0A853GSW3-F1
#
_entry.id   AF-A0A853GSW3-F1
#
_cell.length_a   1.000
_cell.length_b   1.000
_cell.length_c   1.000
_cell.angle_alpha   90.00
_cell.angle_beta   90.00
_cell.angle_gamma   90.00
#
_symmetry.space_group_name_H-M   'P 1'
#
loop_
_entity.id
_entity.type
_entity.pdbx_description
1 polymer ?
#
loop_
_entity_poly.entity_id
_entity_poly.type
_entity_poly.pdbx_seq_one_letter_code
_entity_poly.pdbx_strand_id
1 'polypeptide(L)' 'MNQDHSAEKGVVIVTGEASGIGLALAQGLLEEGWRVLAQDIRAESVRAARDTLRTRRPRPTLASPTPPAG' A
#
# COMPACT_ATOMS: atom_id res chain seq x y z
N MET A 1 17.89 3.16 27.57
CA MET A 1 18.19 3.26 26.13
C MET A 1 16.90 2.93 25.41
N ASN A 2 16.06 3.94 25.17
CA ASN A 2 14.75 3.73 24.55
C ASN A 2 14.94 3.81 23.05
N GLN A 3 14.91 2.65 22.40
CA GLN A 3 14.92 2.58 20.95
C GLN A 3 13.48 2.78 20.48
N ASP A 4 13.17 4.02 20.10
CA ASP A 4 11.96 4.31 19.34
C ASP A 4 12.05 3.59 17.99
N HIS A 5 11.51 2.37 17.94
CA HIS A 5 11.23 1.68 16.71
C HIS A 5 9.94 2.28 16.17
N SER A 6 10.02 3.45 15.53
CA SER A 6 9.00 3.84 14.57
C SER A 6 9.07 2.82 13.44
N ALA A 7 8.38 1.68 13.60
CA ALA A 7 8.47 0.55 12.69
C ALA A 7 7.96 0.99 11.32
N GLU A 8 8.88 1.31 10.42
CA GLU A 8 8.58 1.56 9.03
C GLU A 8 7.75 0.38 8.50
N LYS A 9 6.63 0.66 7.83
CA LYS A 9 5.80 -0.41 7.27
C LYS A 9 6.64 -1.26 6.32
N GLY A 10 6.43 -2.58 6.36
CA GLY A 10 7.12 -3.54 5.52
C GLY A 10 6.76 -3.42 4.03
N VAL A 11 7.16 -4.42 3.26
CA VAL A 11 6.77 -4.56 1.85
C VAL A 11 5.75 -5.69 1.73
N VAL A 12 4.66 -5.44 0.99
CA VAL A 12 3.64 -6.45 0.67
C VAL A 12 3.75 -6.82 -0.80
N ILE A 13 3.74 -8.11 -1.11
CA ILE A 13 3.68 -8.62 -2.48
C ILE A 13 2.23 -8.94 -2.81
N VAL A 14 1.71 -8.36 -3.90
CA VAL A 14 0.35 -8.62 -4.37
C VAL A 14 0.42 -9.26 -5.76
N THR A 15 -0.04 -10.50 -5.87
CA THR A 15 -0.16 -11.23 -7.14
C THR A 15 -1.56 -11.08 -7.74
N GLY A 16 -1.67 -10.98 -9.06
CA GLY A 16 -2.94 -10.64 -9.70
C GLY A 16 -3.37 -9.20 -9.43
N GLU A 17 -2.39 -8.33 -9.15
CA GLU A 17 -2.61 -6.94 -8.75
C GLU A 17 -3.25 -6.10 -9.85
N ALA A 18 -3.08 -6.46 -11.12
CA ALA A 18 -3.40 -5.54 -12.20
C ALA A 18 -4.90 -5.30 -12.45
N SER A 19 -5.80 -6.02 -11.76
CA SER A 19 -7.24 -5.86 -11.92
C SER A 19 -8.06 -6.30 -10.70
N GLY A 20 -9.35 -5.95 -10.71
CA GLY A 20 -10.32 -6.46 -9.74
C GLY A 20 -9.92 -6.23 -8.29
N ILE A 21 -9.98 -7.29 -7.49
CA ILE A 21 -9.67 -7.26 -6.05
C ILE A 21 -8.19 -6.95 -5.80
N GLY A 22 -7.28 -7.49 -6.62
CA GLY A 22 -5.85 -7.24 -6.47
C GLY A 22 -5.49 -5.77 -6.58
N LEU A 23 -6.08 -5.07 -7.55
CA LEU A 23 -5.88 -3.64 -7.77
C LEU A 23 -6.44 -2.81 -6.61
N ALA A 24 -7.66 -3.15 -6.16
CA ALA A 24 -8.29 -2.48 -5.02
C ALA A 24 -7.48 -2.66 -3.73
N LEU A 25 -6.91 -3.86 -3.52
CA LEU A 25 -6.06 -4.16 -2.37
C LEU A 25 -4.74 -3.39 -2.43
N ALA A 26 -4.03 -3.41 -3.56
CA ALA A 26 -2.80 -2.66 -3.74
C ALA A 26 -3.01 -1.16 -3.52
N GLN A 27 -4.13 -0.62 -4.01
CA GLN A 27 -4.51 0.76 -3.76
C GLN A 27 -4.73 1.04 -2.27
N GLY A 28 -5.50 0.21 -1.56
CA GLY A 28 -5.74 0.39 -0.12
C GLY A 28 -4.45 0.32 0.71
N LEU A 29 -3.58 -0.64 0.40
CA LEU A 29 -2.29 -0.80 1.05
C LEU A 29 -1.38 0.43 0.85
N LEU A 30 -1.32 0.96 -0.37
CA LEU A 30 -0.59 2.19 -0.66
C LEU A 30 -1.18 3.40 0.09
N GLU A 31 -2.50 3.52 0.17
CA GLU A 31 -3.19 4.56 0.94
C GLU A 31 -2.91 4.47 2.45
N GLU A 32 -2.66 3.26 2.97
CA GLU A 32 -2.26 3.00 4.35
C GLU A 32 -0.75 3.17 4.61
N GLY A 33 0.02 3.58 3.59
CA GLY A 33 1.46 3.82 3.70
C GLY A 33 2.32 2.55 3.62
N TRP A 34 1.78 1.42 3.15
CA TRP A 34 2.59 0.25 2.84
C TRP A 34 3.35 0.43 1.54
N ARG A 35 4.49 -0.25 1.42
CA ARG A 35 5.18 -0.44 0.14
C ARG A 35 4.60 -1.68 -0.54
N VAL A 36 4.19 -1.57 -1.79
CA VAL A 36 3.58 -2.68 -2.54
C VAL A 36 4.47 -3.08 -3.72
N LEU A 37 4.81 -4.37 -3.79
CA LEU A 37 5.37 -5.02 -4.96
C LEU A 37 4.22 -5.66 -5.75
N ALA A 38 3.83 -5.02 -6.85
CA ALA A 38 2.77 -5.51 -7.73
C ALA A 38 3.30 -6.59 -8.69
N GLN A 39 2.59 -7.70 -8.80
CA GLN A 39 2.90 -8.78 -9.73
C GLN A 39 1.65 -9.27 -10.46
N ASP A 40 1.78 -9.47 -11.77
CA ASP A 40 0.77 -10.09 -12.62
C ASP A 40 1.48 -10.92 -13.70
N ILE A 41 0.75 -11.80 -14.37
CA ILE A 41 1.27 -12.60 -15.49
C ILE A 41 1.49 -11.74 -16.74
N ARG A 42 0.75 -10.63 -16.87
CA ARG A 42 0.79 -9.72 -18.03
C ARG A 42 1.52 -8.44 -17.68
N ALA A 43 2.71 -8.25 -18.26
CA ALA A 43 3.57 -7.11 -17.94
C ALA A 43 2.95 -5.75 -18.35
N GLU A 44 2.15 -5.72 -19.42
CA GLU A 44 1.35 -4.59 -19.85
C GLU A 44 0.29 -4.20 -18.82
N SER A 45 -0.35 -5.19 -18.20
CA SER A 45 -1.35 -4.96 -17.16
C SER A 45 -0.71 -4.32 -15.92
N VAL A 46 0.48 -4.79 -15.51
CA VAL A 46 1.24 -4.18 -14.40
C VAL A 46 1.58 -2.71 -14.70
N ARG A 47 1.98 -2.39 -15.93
CA ARG A 47 2.27 -1.00 -16.34
C ARG A 47 1.02 -0.11 -16.27
N ALA A 48 -0.10 -0.58 -16.81
CA ALA A 48 -1.36 0.15 -16.77
C ALA A 48 -1.89 0.37 -15.34
N ALA A 49 -1.80 -0.66 -14.49
CA ALA A 49 -2.16 -0.57 -13.08
C ALA A 49 -1.28 0.44 -12.32
N ARG A 50 0.05 0.37 -12.52
CA ARG A 50 1.00 1.34 -11.96
C ARG A 50 0.64 2.78 -12.35
N ASP A 51 0.38 3.02 -13.62
CA ASP A 51 0.07 4.38 -14.10
C ASP A 51 -1.24 4.89 -13.48
N THR A 52 -2.24 4.00 -13.32
CA THR A 52 -3.48 4.28 -12.58
C THR A 52 -3.18 4.65 -11.12
N LEU A 53 -2.39 3.86 -10.41
CA LEU A 53 -2.06 4.07 -9.00
C LEU A 53 -1.23 5.34 -8.76
N ARG A 54 -0.33 5.72 -9.68
CA ARG A 54 0.50 6.94 -9.56
C ARG A 54 -0.29 8.23 -9.65
N THR A 55 -1.44 8.23 -10.34
CA THR A 55 -2.29 9.43 -10.46
C THR A 55 -3.09 9.71 -9.19
N ARG A 56 -3.22 8.73 -8.28
CA ARG A 56 -3.86 8.91 -6.98
C ARG A 56 -2.84 9.44 -5.97
N ARG A 57 -3.16 10.56 -5.31
CA ARG A 57 -2.46 10.96 -4.09
C ARG A 57 -2.91 10.07 -2.92
N PRO A 58 -1.99 9.63 -2.04
CA PRO A 58 -2.39 9.03 -0.79
C PRO A 58 -3.27 10.03 -0.01
N ARG A 59 -4.38 9.55 0.55
CA ARG A 59 -5.17 10.36 1.48
C ARG A 59 -4.30 10.70 2.68
N PRO A 60 -4.41 11.91 3.25
CA PRO A 60 -3.82 12.19 4.55
C PRO A 60 -4.31 11.11 5.51
N THR A 61 -3.39 10.30 6.03
CA THR A 61 -3.72 9.29 7.01
C THR A 61 -4.33 10.01 8.20
N LEU A 62 -5.61 9.76 8.49
CA LEU A 62 -6.18 10.13 9.78
C LEU A 62 -5.37 9.36 10.81
N ALA A 63 -4.62 10.06 11.65
CA ALA A 63 -3.85 9.44 12.71
C ALA A 63 -4.77 8.48 13.47
N SER A 64 -4.34 7.22 13.61
CA SER A 64 -5.03 6.25 14.43
C SER A 64 -5.30 6.87 15.81
N PRO A 65 -6.48 6.68 16.42
CA PRO A 65 -6.68 7.13 17.79
C PRO A 65 -5.60 6.50 18.67
N THR A 66 -4.81 7.32 19.34
CA THR A 66 -3.86 6.85 20.35
C THR A 66 -4.64 6.01 21.35
N PRO A 67 -4.29 4.72 21.56
CA PRO A 67 -4.97 3.92 22.56
C PRO A 67 -4.83 4.60 23.93
N PRO A 68 -5.88 4.59 24.77
CA PRO A 68 -5.81 5.25 26.07
C PRO A 68 -4.66 4.64 26.87
N ALA A 69 -3.83 5.51 27.45
CA ALA A 69 -2.83 5.10 28.42
C ALA A 69 -3.58 4.54 29.65
N GLY A 70 -3.62 3.22 29.75
CA GLY A 70 -3.97 2.50 30.97
C GLY A 70 -2.79 2.40 31.89
#